data_AF-I5BZQ3-F1
#
_entry.id   AF-I5BZQ3-F1
#
_cell.length_a   1.000
_cell.length_b   1.000
_cell.length_c   1.000
_cell.angle_alpha   90.00
_cell.angle_beta   90.00
_cell.angle_gamma   90.00
#
_symmetry.space_group_name_H-M   'P 1'
#
loop_
_entity.id
_entity.type
_entity.pdbx_description
1 polymer ?
#
loop_
_entity_poly.entity_id
_entity_poly.type
_entity_poly.pdbx_seq_one_letter_code
_entity_poly.pdbx_strand_id
1 'polypeptide(L)'
;MVYKENLKQTHIFVLALGPEQGDVKGLLAELEEFNRLYFEASRLRSGNMSLTSDQVIVLISPFNNAATGLEYLDRLKEFQENSSFLTKEELANSFIISLENFQQLNRRKDLHEYLRFYKRAYSF
;
A
#
# COMPACT_ATOMS: atom_id res chain seq x y z
N MET A 1 6.20 4.98 21.57
CA MET A 1 5.47 5.09 20.28
C MET A 1 4.82 3.75 19.99
N VAL A 2 3.59 3.75 19.48
CA VAL A 2 2.83 2.52 19.17
C VAL A 2 3.41 1.81 17.94
N TYR A 3 3.74 2.58 16.91
CA TYR A 3 4.42 2.11 15.71
C TYR A 3 5.94 2.20 15.88
N LYS A 4 6.66 1.30 15.20
CA LYS A 4 8.13 1.19 15.27
C LYS A 4 8.74 1.21 13.88
N GLU A 5 9.91 1.84 13.75
CA GLU A 5 10.69 1.75 12.54
C GLU A 5 11.42 0.41 12.49
N ASN A 6 11.15 -0.39 11.46
CA ASN A 6 11.89 -1.62 11.19
C ASN A 6 11.97 -1.84 9.68
N LEU A 7 12.90 -1.14 9.03
CA LEU A 7 13.05 -1.13 7.58
C LEU A 7 13.44 -2.49 6.98
N LYS A 8 13.95 -3.43 7.79
CA LYS A 8 14.37 -4.76 7.34
C LYS A 8 13.28 -5.83 7.45
N GLN A 9 12.19 -5.55 8.16
CA GLN A 9 11.07 -6.49 8.26
C GLN A 9 10.35 -6.64 6.92
N THR A 10 9.61 -7.72 6.72
CA THR A 10 8.60 -7.81 5.66
C THR A 10 7.68 -6.59 5.66
N HIS A 11 7.47 -6.01 4.48
CA HIS A 11 6.56 -4.90 4.26
C HIS A 11 5.37 -5.29 3.37
N ILE A 12 4.33 -4.49 3.48
CA ILE A 12 3.10 -4.54 2.72
C ILE A 12 2.94 -3.16 2.09
N PHE A 13 2.60 -3.11 0.80
CA PHE A 13 2.07 -1.90 0.20
C PHE A 13 0.58 -1.81 0.49
N VAL A 14 0.12 -0.63 0.88
CA VAL A 14 -1.26 -0.34 1.19
C VAL A 14 -1.71 0.84 0.35
N LEU A 15 -2.86 0.72 -0.29
CA LEU A 15 -3.60 1.82 -0.90
C LEU A 15 -4.91 1.98 -0.14
N ALA A 16 -5.09 3.11 0.54
CA ALA A 16 -6.32 3.41 1.25
C ALA A 16 -7.33 4.09 0.31
N LEU A 17 -8.51 3.50 0.21
CA LEU A 17 -9.62 4.00 -0.58
C LEU A 17 -10.63 4.71 0.33
N GLY A 18 -11.17 5.82 -0.15
CA GLY A 18 -12.20 6.58 0.55
C GLY A 18 -13.58 5.91 0.50
N PRO A 19 -14.59 6.53 1.13
CA PRO A 19 -15.96 6.01 1.18
C PRO A 19 -16.62 5.87 -0.20
N GLU A 20 -16.24 6.70 -1.18
CA GLU A 20 -16.68 6.62 -2.58
C GLU A 20 -15.77 5.69 -3.42
N GLN A 21 -15.40 4.55 -2.85
CA GLN A 21 -14.58 3.56 -3.53
C GLN A 21 -15.27 3.05 -4.80
N GLY A 22 -14.61 3.28 -5.94
CA GLY A 22 -15.04 2.84 -7.27
C GLY A 22 -14.91 1.32 -7.46
N ASP A 23 -14.61 0.87 -8.68
CA ASP A 23 -14.48 -0.56 -8.98
C ASP A 23 -13.18 -1.16 -8.40
N VAL A 24 -13.23 -1.57 -7.13
CA VAL A 24 -12.12 -2.23 -6.44
C VAL A 24 -11.69 -3.53 -7.14
N LYS A 25 -12.62 -4.24 -7.81
CA LYS A 25 -12.27 -5.47 -8.52
C LYS A 25 -11.46 -5.18 -9.77
N GLY A 26 -11.88 -4.18 -10.56
CA GLY A 26 -11.12 -3.68 -11.69
C GLY A 26 -9.73 -3.21 -11.26
N LEU A 27 -9.63 -2.44 -10.17
CA LEU A 27 -8.36 -1.99 -9.61
C LEU A 27 -7.44 -3.16 -9.23
N LEU A 28 -7.97 -4.22 -8.61
CA LEU A 28 -7.17 -5.41 -8.28
C LEU A 28 -6.66 -6.12 -9.53
N ALA A 29 -7.47 -6.23 -10.58
CA ALA A 29 -7.06 -6.86 -11.84
C ALA A 29 -5.93 -6.07 -12.54
N GLU A 30 -6.03 -4.74 -12.56
CA GLU A 30 -4.98 -3.86 -13.10
C GLU A 30 -3.68 -3.95 -12.29
N LEU A 31 -3.78 -3.99 -10.95
CA LEU A 31 -2.61 -4.18 -10.08
C LEU A 31 -1.97 -5.56 -10.26
N GLU A 32 -2.76 -6.61 -10.52
CA GLU A 32 -2.23 -7.94 -10.86
C GLU A 32 -1.48 -7.94 -12.20
N GLU A 33 -1.98 -7.22 -13.22
CA GLU A 33 -1.26 -7.05 -14.48
C GLU A 33 0.03 -6.26 -14.29
N PHE A 34 -0.03 -5.14 -13.56
CA PHE A 34 1.17 -4.39 -13.17
C PHE A 34 2.21 -5.28 -12.46
N ASN A 35 1.76 -6.10 -11.52
CA ASN A 35 2.64 -7.05 -10.81
C ASN A 35 3.28 -8.06 -11.76
N ARG A 36 2.53 -8.59 -12.75
CA ARG A 36 3.09 -9.50 -13.76
C ARG A 36 4.14 -8.80 -14.63
N LEU A 37 3.90 -7.57 -15.03
CA LEU A 37 4.80 -6.83 -15.94
C LEU A 37 6.11 -6.41 -15.28
N TYR A 38 6.07 -5.97 -14.01
CA TYR A 38 7.23 -5.34 -13.36
C TYR A 38 7.81 -6.14 -12.18
N PHE A 39 7.05 -7.08 -11.62
CA PHE A 39 7.39 -7.76 -10.37
C PHE A 39 7.14 -9.28 -10.41
N GLU A 40 7.18 -9.90 -11.60
CA GLU A 40 6.87 -11.33 -11.82
C GLU A 40 7.63 -12.25 -10.84
N ALA A 41 8.94 -12.00 -10.65
CA ALA A 41 9.79 -12.79 -9.77
C ALA A 41 9.48 -12.63 -8.26
N SER A 42 8.74 -11.60 -7.88
CA SER A 42 8.48 -11.24 -6.47
C SER A 42 7.32 -12.01 -5.85
N ARG A 43 6.55 -12.79 -6.64
CA ARG A 43 5.41 -13.61 -6.18
C ARG A 43 4.42 -12.80 -5.30
N LEU A 44 4.19 -11.55 -5.67
CA LEU A 44 3.28 -10.65 -4.97
C LEU A 44 1.84 -11.15 -5.09
N ARG A 45 1.08 -10.92 -4.02
CA ARG A 45 -0.35 -11.20 -3.94
C ARG A 45 -1.09 -9.90 -3.69
N SER A 46 -2.17 -9.72 -4.46
CA SER A 46 -3.10 -8.61 -4.32
C SER A 46 -4.31 -9.06 -3.50
N GLY A 47 -4.86 -8.15 -2.71
CA GLY A 47 -6.11 -8.37 -2.00
C GLY A 47 -6.66 -7.06 -1.46
N ASN A 48 -7.87 -7.10 -0.91
CA ASN A 48 -8.48 -5.95 -0.27
C ASN A 48 -9.19 -6.36 1.02
N MET A 49 -9.39 -5.40 1.92
CA MET A 49 -10.19 -5.60 3.13
C MET A 49 -10.76 -4.28 3.65
N SER A 50 -11.85 -4.35 4.40
CA SER A 50 -12.37 -3.20 5.14
C SER A 50 -11.45 -2.88 6.33
N LEU A 51 -10.89 -1.67 6.36
CA LEU A 51 -10.16 -1.17 7.52
C LEU A 51 -11.16 -0.68 8.58
N THR A 52 -12.10 0.17 8.18
CA THR A 52 -13.24 0.66 8.97
C THR A 52 -14.55 0.37 8.22
N SER A 53 -15.70 0.86 8.73
CA SER A 53 -17.00 0.76 8.05
C SER A 53 -17.06 1.55 6.72
N ASP A 54 -16.20 2.55 6.56
CA ASP A 54 -16.19 3.52 5.47
C ASP A 54 -14.87 3.54 4.68
N GLN A 55 -13.88 2.71 5.06
CA GLN A 55 -12.58 2.63 4.37
C GLN A 55 -12.28 1.18 3.98
N VAL A 56 -11.97 0.97 2.69
CA VAL A 56 -11.31 -0.24 2.21
C VAL A 56 -9.85 0.06 1.94
N ILE A 57 -9.00 -0.92 2.21
CA ILE A 57 -7.60 -0.90 1.82
C ILE A 57 -7.33 -2.00 0.81
N VAL A 58 -6.56 -1.68 -0.22
CA VAL A 58 -5.92 -2.65 -1.12
C VAL A 58 -4.52 -2.94 -0.58
N LEU A 59 -4.13 -4.21 -0.63
CA LEU A 59 -2.91 -4.76 -0.04
C LEU A 59 -2.12 -5.51 -1.11
N ILE A 60 -0.84 -5.16 -1.27
CA ILE A 60 0.11 -5.91 -2.10
C ILE A 60 1.25 -6.40 -1.20
N SER A 61 1.53 -7.70 -1.22
CA SER A 61 2.52 -8.32 -0.32
C SER A 61 2.97 -9.71 -0.79
N PRO A 62 4.09 -10.25 -0.28
CA PRO A 62 5.04 -9.64 0.65
C PRO A 62 6.19 -8.91 -0.06
N PHE A 63 6.65 -7.81 0.53
CA PHE A 63 7.95 -7.20 0.21
C PHE A 63 8.98 -7.60 1.26
N ASN A 64 10.20 -7.90 0.84
CA ASN A 64 11.25 -8.40 1.74
C ASN A 64 11.66 -7.36 2.80
N ASN A 65 11.63 -6.08 2.43
CA ASN A 65 12.02 -4.96 3.27
C ASN A 65 11.37 -3.65 2.77
N ALA A 66 11.59 -2.57 3.51
CA ALA A 66 11.09 -1.25 3.16
C ALA A 66 11.55 -0.80 1.76
N ALA A 67 12.82 -1.02 1.41
CA ALA A 67 13.36 -0.59 0.13
C ALA A 67 12.61 -1.23 -1.05
N THR A 68 12.37 -2.54 -1.00
CA THR A 68 11.59 -3.24 -2.05
C THR A 68 10.13 -2.77 -2.14
N GLY A 69 9.53 -2.37 -1.02
CA GLY A 69 8.18 -1.80 -1.03
C GLY A 69 8.15 -0.37 -1.57
N LEU A 70 9.18 0.43 -1.30
CA LEU A 70 9.31 1.78 -1.84
C LEU A 70 9.56 1.75 -3.35
N GLU A 71 10.41 0.85 -3.82
CA GLU A 71 10.64 0.62 -5.25
C GLU A 71 9.33 0.29 -5.97
N TYR A 72 8.48 -0.55 -5.35
CA TYR A 72 7.15 -0.83 -5.87
C TYR A 72 6.27 0.42 -5.98
N LEU A 73 6.22 1.22 -4.91
CA LEU A 73 5.46 2.47 -4.87
C LEU A 73 5.94 3.45 -5.96
N ASP A 74 7.25 3.58 -6.15
CA ASP A 74 7.81 4.50 -7.13
C ASP A 74 7.58 4.02 -8.57
N ARG A 75 7.72 2.72 -8.84
CA ARG A 75 7.36 2.14 -10.14
C ARG A 75 5.87 2.31 -10.45
N LEU A 76 5.01 2.17 -9.44
CA LEU A 76 3.57 2.36 -9.61
C LEU A 76 3.22 3.82 -9.93
N LYS A 77 3.92 4.81 -9.35
CA LYS A 77 3.77 6.22 -9.71
C LYS A 77 4.15 6.46 -11.17
N GLU A 78 5.29 5.93 -11.62
CA GLU A 78 5.71 6.05 -13.03
C GLU A 78 4.69 5.41 -13.99
N PHE A 79 4.15 4.25 -13.63
CA PHE A 79 3.13 3.57 -14.42
C PHE A 79 1.81 4.34 -14.44
N GLN A 80 1.42 4.95 -13.31
CA GLN A 80 0.25 5.82 -13.19
C GLN A 80 0.35 7.04 -14.11
N GLU A 81 1.54 7.62 -14.34
CA GLU A 81 1.71 8.74 -15.27
C GLU A 81 1.30 8.40 -16.72
N ASN A 82 1.32 7.11 -17.07
CA ASN A 82 1.02 6.60 -18.40
C ASN A 82 -0.28 5.79 -18.46
N SER A 83 -1.06 5.72 -17.37
CA SER A 83 -2.27 4.92 -17.29
C SER A 83 -3.37 5.63 -16.49
N SER A 84 -4.63 5.29 -16.78
CA SER A 84 -5.80 5.98 -16.19
C SER A 84 -6.49 5.19 -15.07
N PHE A 85 -5.95 4.03 -14.65
CA PHE A 85 -6.64 3.15 -13.69
C PHE A 85 -6.55 3.63 -12.23
N LEU A 86 -5.63 4.56 -11.93
CA LEU A 86 -5.51 5.27 -10.65
C LEU A 86 -5.29 6.75 -10.91
N THR A 87 -5.99 7.59 -10.16
CA THR A 87 -5.70 9.02 -10.12
C THR A 87 -4.50 9.31 -9.22
N LYS A 88 -3.87 10.47 -9.41
CA LYS A 88 -2.79 10.94 -8.52
C LYS A 88 -3.27 11.12 -7.08
N GLU A 89 -4.52 11.50 -6.89
CA GLU A 89 -5.13 11.68 -5.57
C GLU A 89 -5.32 10.35 -4.84
N GLU A 90 -5.84 9.34 -5.54
CA GLU A 90 -5.95 7.98 -4.98
C GLU A 90 -4.57 7.42 -4.62
N LEU A 91 -3.61 7.53 -5.54
CA LEU A 91 -2.26 7.04 -5.32
C LEU A 91 -1.54 7.79 -4.18
N ALA A 92 -1.87 9.05 -3.92
CA ALA A 92 -1.31 9.81 -2.79
C ALA A 92 -1.71 9.23 -1.42
N ASN A 93 -2.78 8.42 -1.36
CA ASN A 93 -3.20 7.69 -0.16
C ASN A 93 -2.50 6.33 0.00
N SER A 94 -1.50 6.03 -0.83
CA SER A 94 -0.71 4.82 -0.73
C SER A 94 0.55 5.00 0.11
N PHE A 95 0.98 3.91 0.75
CA PHE A 95 2.17 3.86 1.60
C PHE A 95 2.64 2.42 1.76
N ILE A 96 3.83 2.25 2.32
CA ILE A 96 4.27 0.95 2.80
C ILE A 96 4.21 0.85 4.32
N ILE A 97 4.06 -0.37 4.81
CA ILE A 97 3.95 -0.64 6.23
C ILE A 97 4.61 -1.97 6.56
N SER A 98 5.37 -2.01 7.64
CA SER A 98 5.94 -3.27 8.14
C SER A 98 4.83 -4.20 8.63
N LEU A 99 5.06 -5.51 8.59
CA LEU A 99 4.06 -6.48 9.05
C LEU A 99 3.65 -6.26 10.52
N GLU A 100 4.59 -5.88 11.40
CA GLU A 100 4.29 -5.55 12.80
C GLU A 100 3.38 -4.32 12.90
N ASN A 101 3.70 -3.26 12.16
CA ASN A 101 2.90 -2.03 12.18
C ASN A 101 1.53 -2.25 11.54
N PHE A 102 1.40 -3.12 10.54
CA PHE A 102 0.12 -3.47 9.95
C PHE A 102 -0.80 -4.15 10.96
N GLN A 103 -0.26 -5.02 11.82
CA GLN A 103 -1.03 -5.62 12.91
C GLN A 103 -1.53 -4.54 13.89
N GLN A 104 -0.73 -3.51 14.19
CA GLN A 104 -1.15 -2.40 15.02
C GLN A 104 -2.22 -1.55 14.33
N LEU A 105 -2.04 -1.21 13.06
CA LEU A 105 -3.03 -0.47 12.27
C LEU A 105 -4.36 -1.22 12.22
N ASN A 106 -4.33 -2.54 11.99
CA ASN A 106 -5.53 -3.36 11.95
C ASN A 106 -6.24 -3.48 13.31
N ARG A 107 -5.54 -3.28 14.44
CA ARG A 107 -6.15 -3.25 15.78
C ARG A 107 -6.74 -1.88 16.11
N ARG A 108 -6.01 -0.80 15.79
CA ARG A 108 -6.39 0.56 16.18
C ARG A 108 -7.33 1.23 15.19
N LYS A 109 -7.27 0.83 13.92
CA LYS A 109 -8.04 1.40 12.81
C LYS A 109 -7.81 2.91 12.62
N ASP A 110 -6.70 3.45 13.13
CA ASP A 110 -6.34 4.85 13.05
C ASP A 110 -5.27 5.05 11.96
N LEU A 111 -5.74 5.26 10.74
CA LEU A 111 -4.88 5.52 9.59
C LEU A 111 -4.11 6.84 9.74
N HIS A 112 -4.74 7.87 10.30
CA HIS A 112 -4.12 9.18 10.48
C HIS A 112 -2.90 9.12 11.42
N GLU A 113 -3.00 8.36 12.50
CA GLU A 113 -1.86 8.11 13.40
C GLU A 113 -0.72 7.39 12.69
N TYR A 114 -1.05 6.35 11.91
CA TYR A 114 -0.03 5.65 11.13
C TYR A 114 0.66 6.57 10.13
N LEU A 115 -0.09 7.38 9.37
CA LEU A 115 0.48 8.30 8.39
C LEU A 115 1.39 9.37 9.03
N ARG A 116 1.09 9.82 10.25
CA ARG A 116 2.00 10.72 11.01
C ARG A 116 3.31 10.03 11.35
N PHE A 117 3.26 8.76 11.75
CA PHE A 117 4.46 7.95 11.96
C PHE A 117 5.23 7.72 10.65
N TYR A 118 4.52 7.33 9.58
CA TYR A 118 5.09 7.02 8.27
C TYR A 118 5.90 8.20 7.72
N LYS A 119 5.34 9.41 7.76
CA LYS A 119 6.05 10.64 7.37
C LYS A 119 7.34 10.88 8.13
N ARG A 120 7.53 10.33 9.33
CA ARG A 120 8.77 10.49 10.09
C ARG A 120 9.77 9.37 9.81
N ALA A 121 9.28 8.15 9.65
CA ALA A 121 10.10 6.94 9.52
C ALA A 121 10.56 6.65 8.08
N TYR A 122 9.85 7.19 7.08
CA TYR A 122 10.11 6.95 5.65
C TYR A 122 10.34 8.25 4.86
N SER A 123 10.50 9.40 5.54
CA SER A 123 10.99 10.60 4.85
C SER A 123 12.46 10.42 4.51
N PHE A 124 12.76 10.37 3.21
CA PHE A 124 14.10 10.54 2.66
C PHE A 124 14.33 12.01 2.34
#